data_AF-A0A160IN15-F1
#
_entry.id   AF-A0A160IN15-F1
#
_cell.length_a   1.000
_cell.length_b   1.000
_cell.length_c   1.000
_cell.angle_alpha   90.00
_cell.angle_beta   90.00
_cell.angle_gamma   90.00
#
_symmetry.space_group_name_H-M   'P 1'
#
loop_
_entity.id
_entity.type
_entity.pdbx_description
1 polymer ?
#
loop_
_entity_poly.entity_id
_entity_poly.type
_entity_poly.pdbx_seq_one_letter_code
_entity_poly.pdbx_strand_id
1 'polypeptide(L)'
;MQNKDYQCVMNNTKWHEIRLAMSSFPTSLQWRTKDIETAYISTWDSEWFYHFMIEGYKCIEWLEIKTETEIIKNEVLEILKSIHVPGKIFEDKIRVYGYVEVCTSVDYL
;
A
#
# COMPACT_ATOMS: atom_id res chain seq x y z
N MET A 1 -26.42 7.23 -4.99
CA MET A 1 -25.07 6.79 -4.59
C MET A 1 -24.92 7.14 -3.13
N GLN A 2 -24.67 6.17 -2.23
CA GLN A 2 -24.30 6.51 -0.85
C GLN A 2 -23.00 7.31 -0.93
N ASN A 3 -22.98 8.54 -0.42
CA ASN A 3 -21.73 9.24 -0.13
C ASN A 3 -21.05 8.40 0.95
N LYS A 4 -20.10 7.57 0.52
CA LYS A 4 -19.22 6.88 1.46
C LYS A 4 -18.24 7.93 1.96
N ASP A 5 -18.38 8.31 3.21
CA ASP A 5 -17.36 9.11 3.87
C ASP A 5 -16.13 8.21 4.10
N TYR A 6 -14.96 8.71 3.75
CA TYR A 6 -13.69 8.02 3.96
C TYR A 6 -12.87 8.77 5.02
N GLN A 7 -12.11 8.01 5.80
CA GLN A 7 -11.13 8.54 6.76
C GLN A 7 -9.71 8.13 6.35
N CYS A 8 -8.77 9.06 6.47
CA CYS A 8 -7.35 8.79 6.26
C CYS A 8 -6.79 8.01 7.46
N VAL A 9 -6.17 6.86 7.20
CA VAL A 9 -5.57 5.98 8.23
C VAL A 9 -4.04 5.90 8.12
N MET A 10 -3.46 6.63 7.17
CA MET A 10 -2.05 6.57 6.84
C MET A 10 -1.43 7.97 6.81
N ASN A 11 -0.10 8.05 6.81
CA ASN A 11 0.59 9.33 6.69
C ASN A 11 1.77 9.24 5.71
N ASN A 12 2.22 10.40 5.25
CA ASN A 12 3.29 10.51 4.26
C ASN A 12 4.63 9.95 4.75
N THR A 13 4.88 9.89 6.06
CA THR A 13 6.12 9.33 6.61
C THR A 13 6.14 7.82 6.39
N LYS A 14 5.07 7.12 6.77
CA LYS A 14 4.95 5.67 6.55
C LYS A 14 4.94 5.31 5.06
N TRP A 15 4.30 6.12 4.21
CA TRP A 15 4.39 5.93 2.76
C TRP A 15 5.82 6.06 2.23
N HIS A 16 6.57 7.03 2.75
CA HIS A 16 7.96 7.22 2.39
C HIS A 16 8.84 6.06 2.87
N GLU A 17 8.60 5.54 4.07
CA GLU A 17 9.30 4.37 4.62
C GLU A 17 9.04 3.11 3.78
N ILE A 18 7.79 2.87 3.37
CA ILE A 18 7.45 1.79 2.42
C ILE A 18 8.23 1.99 1.13
N ARG A 19 8.19 3.19 0.54
CA ARG A 19 8.89 3.47 -0.72
C ARG A 19 10.38 3.14 -0.64
N LEU A 20 11.06 3.60 0.41
CA LEU A 20 12.49 3.37 0.59
C LEU A 20 12.80 1.89 0.79
N ALA A 21 12.00 1.20 1.61
CA ALA A 21 12.19 -0.22 1.89
C ALA A 21 12.00 -1.08 0.64
N MET A 22 10.93 -0.83 -0.13
CA MET A 22 10.63 -1.59 -1.34
C MET A 22 11.61 -1.27 -2.49
N SER A 23 12.05 -0.01 -2.61
CA SER A 23 13.09 0.38 -3.56
C SER A 23 14.46 -0.23 -3.25
N SER A 24 14.71 -0.61 -2.00
CA SER A 24 15.96 -1.26 -1.55
C SER A 24 15.83 -2.78 -1.48
N PHE A 25 14.68 -3.33 -1.83
CA PHE A 25 14.42 -4.77 -1.74
C PHE A 25 15.26 -5.52 -2.79
N PRO A 26 15.83 -6.70 -2.47
CA PRO A 26 16.75 -7.40 -3.38
C PRO A 26 16.14 -7.82 -4.72
N THR A 27 14.81 -7.96 -4.78
CA THR A 27 14.06 -8.32 -5.99
C THR A 27 13.08 -7.23 -6.37
N SER A 28 12.75 -7.16 -7.66
CA SER A 28 11.74 -6.23 -8.17
C SER A 28 10.34 -6.59 -7.65
N LEU A 29 9.85 -5.82 -6.68
CA LEU A 29 8.50 -5.98 -6.15
C LEU A 29 7.50 -5.22 -7.01
N GLN A 30 6.45 -5.90 -7.45
CA GLN A 30 5.38 -5.23 -8.18
C GLN A 30 4.37 -4.61 -7.22
N TRP A 31 3.88 -3.43 -7.57
CA TRP A 31 2.86 -2.72 -6.83
C TRP A 31 1.81 -2.11 -7.74
N ARG A 32 0.65 -1.82 -7.17
CA ARG A 32 -0.36 -0.95 -7.78
C ARG A 32 -1.15 -0.22 -6.72
N THR A 33 -1.74 0.90 -7.09
CA THR A 33 -2.58 1.68 -6.18
C THR A 33 -3.99 1.78 -6.75
N LYS A 34 -4.93 2.06 -5.84
CA LYS A 34 -6.24 2.60 -6.22
C LYS A 34 -6.34 4.03 -5.74
N ASP A 35 -6.82 4.87 -6.62
CA ASP A 35 -7.10 6.27 -6.35
C ASP A 35 -8.50 6.44 -5.73
N ILE A 36 -8.60 7.17 -4.62
CA ILE A 36 -9.85 7.38 -3.89
C ILE A 36 -10.82 8.33 -4.61
N GLU A 37 -10.31 9.29 -5.38
CA GLU A 37 -11.12 10.35 -6.01
C GLU A 37 -11.72 9.87 -7.33
N THR A 38 -10.91 9.17 -8.12
CA THR A 38 -11.25 8.70 -9.48
C THR A 38 -11.67 7.24 -9.52
N ALA A 39 -11.45 6.49 -8.44
CA ALA A 39 -11.56 5.03 -8.38
C ALA A 39 -10.66 4.28 -9.40
N TYR A 40 -9.70 4.99 -10.02
CA TYR A 40 -8.76 4.41 -10.97
C TYR A 40 -7.82 3.43 -10.26
N ILE A 41 -7.57 2.27 -10.88
CA ILE A 41 -6.59 1.30 -10.39
C ILE A 41 -5.43 1.29 -11.38
N SER A 42 -4.22 1.56 -10.90
CA SER A 42 -3.03 1.54 -11.75
C SER A 42 -2.73 0.13 -12.25
N THR A 43 -2.01 0.04 -13.37
CA THR A 43 -1.35 -1.21 -13.75
C THR A 43 -0.30 -1.58 -12.70
N TRP A 44 0.10 -2.85 -12.70
CA TRP A 44 1.25 -3.28 -11.92
C TRP A 44 2.52 -2.59 -12.42
N ASP A 45 3.21 -1.91 -11.53
CA ASP A 45 4.50 -1.27 -11.76
C ASP A 45 5.54 -1.89 -10.81
N SER A 46 6.82 -1.71 -11.08
CA SER A 46 7.92 -2.13 -10.21
C SER A 46 8.91 -1.00 -9.89
N GLU A 47 8.70 0.18 -10.48
CA GLU A 47 9.52 1.34 -10.19
C GLU A 47 8.99 2.01 -8.90
N TRP A 48 9.72 1.83 -7.80
CA TRP A 48 9.32 2.37 -6.50
C TRP A 48 9.84 3.77 -6.24
N PHE A 49 10.95 4.19 -6.87
CA PHE A 49 11.62 5.40 -6.43
C PHE A 49 10.90 6.67 -6.91
N TYR A 50 10.49 6.70 -8.17
CA TYR A 50 9.84 7.81 -8.86
C TYR A 50 8.35 7.56 -9.06
N HIS A 51 7.93 6.42 -9.61
CA HIS A 51 6.54 6.22 -10.02
C HIS A 51 5.59 6.13 -8.81
N PHE A 52 6.03 5.52 -7.71
CA PHE A 52 5.21 5.37 -6.51
C PHE A 52 4.94 6.71 -5.79
N MET A 53 5.79 7.73 -5.97
CA MET A 53 5.65 9.04 -5.31
C MET A 53 4.75 10.00 -6.10
N ILE A 54 4.35 9.67 -7.33
CA ILE A 54 3.60 10.59 -8.20
C ILE A 54 2.32 11.04 -7.46
N GLU A 55 2.12 12.36 -7.37
CA GLU A 55 1.02 13.04 -6.65
C GLU A 55 1.04 12.96 -5.10
N GLY A 56 2.15 12.49 -4.50
CA GLY A 56 2.43 12.69 -3.07
C GLY A 56 1.56 11.87 -2.12
N TYR A 57 1.13 10.68 -2.54
CA TYR A 57 0.36 9.68 -1.78
C TYR A 57 -1.05 10.08 -1.36
N LYS A 58 -1.46 11.33 -1.60
CA LYS A 58 -2.68 11.92 -1.02
C LYS A 58 -3.96 11.21 -1.43
N CYS A 59 -3.99 10.63 -2.62
CA CYS A 59 -5.19 10.03 -3.18
C CYS A 59 -5.15 8.50 -3.15
N ILE A 60 -4.13 7.89 -2.54
CA ILE A 60 -4.01 6.42 -2.48
C ILE A 60 -5.05 5.89 -1.49
N GLU A 61 -6.15 5.32 -1.98
CA GLU A 61 -7.11 4.57 -1.19
C GLU A 61 -6.45 3.34 -0.58
N TRP A 62 -5.75 2.57 -1.42
CA TRP A 62 -4.93 1.45 -1.00
C TRP A 62 -3.76 1.21 -1.96
N LEU A 63 -2.70 0.61 -1.42
CA LEU A 63 -1.56 0.04 -2.11
C LEU A 63 -1.66 -1.48 -2.05
N GLU A 64 -1.46 -2.17 -3.17
CA GLU A 64 -1.21 -3.61 -3.19
C GLU A 64 0.23 -3.88 -3.61
N ILE A 65 0.89 -4.78 -2.87
CA ILE A 65 2.23 -5.28 -3.15
C ILE A 65 2.11 -6.75 -3.50
N LYS A 66 2.55 -7.14 -4.69
CA LYS A 66 2.50 -8.52 -5.16
C LYS A 66 3.59 -9.34 -4.48
N THR A 67 3.24 -10.52 -4.00
CA THR A 67 4.16 -11.43 -3.30
C THR A 67 4.11 -12.79 -3.96
N GLU A 68 5.03 -13.04 -4.90
CA GLU A 68 5.00 -14.22 -5.78
C GLU A 68 5.40 -15.52 -5.07
N THR A 69 6.11 -15.41 -3.94
CA THR A 69 6.51 -16.54 -3.12
C THR A 69 6.25 -16.25 -1.65
N GLU A 70 6.06 -17.30 -0.85
CA GLU A 70 5.89 -17.17 0.60
C GLU A 70 7.14 -16.58 1.29
N ILE A 71 8.33 -16.78 0.73
CA ILE A 71 9.57 -16.16 1.24
C ILE A 71 9.49 -14.63 1.09
N ILE A 72 9.22 -14.15 -0.13
CA ILE A 72 9.07 -12.71 -0.41
C ILE A 72 7.95 -12.12 0.43
N LYS A 73 6.82 -12.83 0.55
CA LYS A 73 5.68 -12.40 1.36
C LYS A 73 6.06 -12.18 2.81
N ASN A 74 6.80 -13.11 3.43
CA ASN A 74 7.23 -12.98 4.81
C ASN A 74 8.21 -11.83 5.00
N GLU A 75 9.17 -11.65 4.09
CA GLU A 75 10.13 -10.53 4.15
C GLU A 75 9.43 -9.17 4.02
N VAL A 76 8.53 -9.03 3.04
CA VAL A 76 7.72 -7.81 2.86
C VAL A 76 6.83 -7.59 4.09
N LEU A 77 6.25 -8.64 4.66
CA LEU A 77 5.41 -8.54 5.84
C LEU A 77 6.21 -8.03 7.07
N GLU A 78 7.41 -8.54 7.31
CA GLU A 78 8.25 -8.07 8.42
C GLU A 78 8.64 -6.59 8.26
N ILE A 79 8.90 -6.14 7.03
CA ILE A 79 9.11 -4.71 6.73
C ILE A 79 7.86 -3.90 7.09
N LEU A 80 6.69 -4.31 6.62
CA LEU A 80 5.43 -3.57 6.85
C LEU A 80 5.05 -3.53 8.33
N LYS A 81 5.28 -4.64 9.07
CA LYS A 81 5.09 -4.70 10.53
C LYS A 81 6.01 -3.75 11.28
N SER A 82 7.26 -3.65 10.87
CA SER A 82 8.23 -2.71 11.45
C SER A 82 7.80 -1.25 11.26
N ILE A 83 7.21 -0.94 10.09
CA ILE A 83 6.67 0.40 9.78
C ILE A 83 5.34 0.65 10.52
N HIS A 84 4.65 -0.40 10.96
CA HIS A 84 3.36 -0.39 11.64
C HIS A 84 2.24 0.26 10.79
N VAL A 85 1.72 -0.47 9.80
CA VAL A 85 0.85 0.11 8.76
C VAL A 85 -0.55 -0.51 8.76
N PRO A 86 -1.61 0.27 8.48
CA PRO A 86 -2.95 -0.28 8.31
C PRO A 86 -2.98 -1.18 7.08
N GLY A 87 -3.31 -2.46 7.24
CA GLY A 87 -3.16 -3.40 6.14
C GLY A 87 -3.84 -4.73 6.33
N LYS A 88 -3.92 -5.48 5.23
CA LYS A 88 -4.48 -6.83 5.20
C LYS A 88 -3.63 -7.73 4.31
N ILE A 89 -3.38 -8.93 4.80
CA ILE A 89 -2.61 -9.95 4.09
C ILE A 89 -3.58 -10.79 3.25
N PHE A 90 -3.22 -11.02 1.98
CA PHE A 90 -3.90 -11.94 1.08
C PHE A 90 -2.94 -13.08 0.70
N GLU A 91 -3.42 -14.03 -0.11
CA GLU A 91 -2.62 -15.18 -0.54
C GLU A 91 -1.42 -14.74 -1.39
N ASP A 92 -1.67 -13.91 -2.42
CA ASP A 92 -0.72 -13.52 -3.47
C ASP A 92 -0.20 -12.07 -3.35
N LYS A 93 -0.65 -11.35 -2.32
CA LYS A 93 -0.35 -9.92 -2.13
C LYS A 93 -0.58 -9.45 -0.71
N ILE A 94 -0.02 -8.29 -0.39
CA ILE A 94 -0.31 -7.54 0.83
C ILE A 94 -0.93 -6.21 0.44
N ARG A 95 -2.04 -5.84 1.09
CA ARG A 95 -2.69 -4.54 0.88
C ARG A 95 -2.42 -3.63 2.07
N VAL A 96 -2.02 -2.39 1.80
CA VAL A 96 -1.87 -1.32 2.78
C VAL A 96 -2.92 -0.25 2.46
N TYR A 97 -3.63 0.25 3.46
CA TYR A 97 -4.71 1.22 3.28
C TYR A 97 -4.20 2.65 3.50
N GLY A 98 -4.54 3.56 2.60
CA GLY A 98 -4.43 5.00 2.85
C GLY A 98 -5.72 5.58 3.40
N TYR A 99 -6.84 5.13 2.84
CA TYR A 99 -8.18 5.52 3.26
C TYR A 99 -9.07 4.30 3.43
N VAL A 100 -9.99 4.39 4.38
CA VAL A 100 -11.04 3.40 4.59
C VAL A 100 -12.38 4.09 4.82
N GLU A 101 -13.47 3.37 4.56
CA GLU A 101 -14.81 3.86 4.85
C GLU A 101 -14.93 4.17 6.34
N VAL A 102 -15.57 5.28 6.69
CA VAL A 102 -15.86 5.66 8.08
C VAL A 102 -16.56 4.50 8.79
N CYS A 103 -16.22 4.28 10.06
CA CYS A 103 -16.65 3.14 10.88
C CYS A 103 -16.08 1.76 10.47
N THR A 104 -15.18 1.68 9.48
CA THR A 104 -14.42 0.47 9.20
C THR A 104 -13.25 0.35 10.18
N SER A 105 -13.19 -0.78 10.91
CA SER A 105 -11.99 -1.14 11.67
C SER A 105 -10.93 -1.70 10.73
N VAL A 106 -9.68 -1.30 10.96
CA VAL A 106 -8.53 -1.73 10.17
C VAL A 106 -7.49 -2.29 11.11
N ASP A 107 -7.01 -3.50 10.79
CA ASP A 107 -5.89 -4.10 11.48
C ASP A 107 -4.59 -3.41 11.06
N TYR A 108 -3.65 -3.32 11.99
CA TYR A 108 -2.31 -2.83 11.73
C TYR A 108 -1.38 -4.02 11.65
N LEU A 109 -0.62 -4.08 10.56
CA LEU A 109 0.51 -4.98 10.41
C LEU A 109 1.64 -4.42 11.27
#